data_AF-A0A0Q5XH49-F1
#
_entry.id   AF-A0A0Q5XH49-F1
#
_cell.length_a   1.000
_cell.length_b   1.000
_cell.length_c   1.000
_cell.angle_alpha   90.00
_cell.angle_beta   90.00
_cell.angle_gamma   90.00
#
_symmetry.space_group_name_H-M   'P 1'
#
loop_
_entity.id
_entity.type
_entity.pdbx_description
1 polymer ?
#
loop_
_entity_poly.entity_id
_entity_poly.type
_entity_poly.pdbx_seq_one_letter_code
_entity_poly.pdbx_strand_id
1 'polypeptide(L)' 'MPLSKHAIPVAQSNVVTVQEALEPLFVKLEVEADARLIRAAVGAGWTAEEAVAAIDDLRRQDVDPSRH' A
#
# COMPACT_ATOMS: atom_id res chain seq x y z
N MET A 1 -10.62 -53.94 4.87
CA MET A 1 -10.05 -52.85 5.70
C MET A 1 -10.13 -51.56 4.90
N PRO A 2 -10.89 -50.54 5.29
CA PRO A 2 -10.91 -49.28 4.53
C PRO A 2 -9.73 -48.38 4.94
N LEU A 3 -9.06 -47.80 3.94
CA LEU A 3 -7.99 -46.82 4.13
C LEU A 3 -8.54 -45.57 4.84
N SER A 4 -7.98 -45.27 6.01
CA SER A 4 -8.17 -44.00 6.70
C SER A 4 -7.63 -42.88 5.83
N LYS A 5 -8.57 -42.12 5.26
CA LYS A 5 -8.32 -40.87 4.53
C LYS A 5 -7.67 -39.92 5.54
N HIS A 6 -6.35 -39.72 5.42
CA HIS A 6 -5.67 -38.71 6.20
C HIS A 6 -6.23 -37.36 5.75
N ALA A 7 -7.16 -36.82 6.53
CA ALA A 7 -7.64 -35.48 6.36
C ALA A 7 -6.44 -34.55 6.52
N ILE A 8 -5.97 -34.01 5.40
CA ILE A 8 -5.00 -32.93 5.38
C ILE A 8 -5.64 -31.80 6.19
N PRO A 9 -5.01 -31.29 7.27
CA PRO A 9 -5.55 -30.14 7.97
C PRO A 9 -5.66 -29.01 6.95
N VAL A 10 -6.89 -28.65 6.59
CA VAL A 10 -7.19 -27.44 5.81
C VAL A 10 -6.52 -26.31 6.56
N ALA A 11 -5.56 -25.68 5.91
CA ALA A 11 -4.85 -24.51 6.42
C ALA A 11 -5.87 -23.56 7.04
N GLN A 12 -5.60 -23.17 8.28
CA GLN A 12 -6.45 -22.30 9.07
C GLN A 12 -6.98 -21.17 8.19
N SER A 13 -8.28 -21.19 7.95
CA SER A 13 -8.99 -20.18 7.17
C SER A 13 -8.55 -18.82 7.67
N ASN A 14 -7.93 -18.02 6.80
CA ASN A 14 -7.52 -16.66 7.11
C ASN A 14 -8.74 -15.95 7.72
N VAL A 15 -8.70 -15.70 9.03
CA VAL A 15 -9.78 -15.04 9.79
C VAL A 15 -9.95 -13.59 9.32
N VAL A 16 -8.96 -13.11 8.59
CA VAL A 16 -8.76 -11.74 8.15
C VAL A 16 -8.82 -11.71 6.63
N THR A 17 -9.53 -10.75 6.08
CA THR A 17 -9.56 -10.53 4.63
C THR A 17 -8.16 -10.19 4.13
N VAL A 18 -7.88 -10.49 2.86
CA VAL A 18 -6.59 -10.14 2.22
C VAL A 18 -6.33 -8.63 2.34
N GLN A 19 -7.38 -7.81 2.28
CA GLN A 19 -7.30 -6.36 2.46
C GLN A 19 -6.78 -5.98 3.85
N GLU A 20 -7.40 -6.49 4.91
CA GLU A 20 -7.00 -6.20 6.29
C GLU A 20 -5.59 -6.70 6.60
N ALA A 21 -5.14 -7.79 5.97
CA ALA A 21 -3.78 -8.29 6.11
C ALA A 21 -2.74 -7.36 5.44
N LEU A 22 -3.13 -6.70 4.33
CA LEU A 22 -2.26 -5.82 3.55
C LEU A 22 -2.30 -4.37 4.02
N GLU A 23 -3.39 -3.91 4.62
CA GLU A 23 -3.56 -2.51 5.07
C GLU A 23 -2.39 -1.98 5.92
N PRO A 24 -1.86 -2.72 6.92
CA PRO A 24 -0.71 -2.25 7.70
C PRO A 24 0.57 -2.10 6.87
N LEU A 25 0.77 -2.95 5.86
CA LEU A 25 1.92 -2.86 4.96
C LEU A 25 1.74 -1.74 3.93
N PHE A 26 0.53 -1.57 3.42
CA PHE A 26 0.18 -0.52 2.48
C PHE A 26 0.46 0.86 3.07
N VAL A 27 -0.06 1.16 4.25
CA VAL A 27 0.16 2.44 4.94
C VAL A 27 1.64 2.71 5.18
N LYS A 28 2.41 1.68 5.57
CA LYS A 28 3.87 1.82 5.74
C LYS A 28 4.58 2.18 4.45
N LEU A 29 4.18 1.54 3.34
CA LEU A 29 4.76 1.81 2.02
C LEU A 29 4.40 3.20 1.52
N GLU A 30 3.19 3.70 1.78
CA GLU A 30 2.80 5.07 1.44
C GLU A 30 3.66 6.10 2.15
N VAL A 31 3.88 5.95 3.46
CA VAL A 31 4.76 6.86 4.22
C VAL A 31 6.19 6.81 3.70
N GLU A 32 6.69 5.62 3.35
CA GLU A 32 8.03 5.48 2.78
C GLU A 32 8.13 6.12 1.38
N ALA A 33 7.10 5.97 0.54
CA ALA A 33 7.02 6.59 -0.77
C ALA A 33 7.03 8.12 -0.64
N ASP A 34 6.19 8.69 0.23
CA ASP A 34 6.13 10.13 0.49
C ASP A 34 7.49 10.66 0.97
N ALA A 35 8.13 9.97 1.91
CA ALA A 35 9.46 10.36 2.39
C ALA A 35 10.52 10.33 1.27
N ARG A 36 10.43 9.38 0.33
CA ARG A 36 11.33 9.34 -0.84
C ARG A 36 11.06 10.49 -1.80
N LEU A 37 9.79 10.80 -2.07
CA LEU A 37 9.39 11.91 -2.95
C LEU A 37 9.81 13.27 -2.38
N ILE A 38 9.57 13.50 -1.08
CA ILE A 38 10.00 14.73 -0.40
C ILE A 38 11.52 14.87 -0.44
N ARG A 39 12.27 13.80 -0.15
CA ARG A 39 13.74 13.84 -0.24
C ARG A 39 14.24 14.17 -1.65
N ALA A 40 13.59 13.63 -2.68
CA ALA A 40 13.96 13.91 -4.06
C ALA A 40 13.68 15.38 -4.43
N ALA A 41 12.52 15.92 -4.03
CA ALA A 41 12.15 17.31 -4.26
C ALA A 41 13.10 18.28 -3.55
N VAL A 42 13.41 18.01 -2.27
CA VAL A 42 14.38 18.79 -1.49
C VAL A 42 15.78 18.71 -2.12
N GLY A 43 16.21 17.53 -2.58
CA GLY A 43 17.46 17.35 -3.31
C GLY A 43 17.52 18.12 -4.64
N ALA A 44 16.38 18.39 -5.25
CA ALA A 44 16.25 19.20 -6.46
C ALA A 44 16.09 20.71 -6.18
N GLY A 45 16.12 21.13 -4.92
CA GLY A 45 16.06 22.54 -4.51
C GLY A 45 14.67 23.07 -4.17
N TRP A 46 13.64 22.22 -4.14
CA TRP A 46 12.29 22.60 -3.72
C TRP A 46 12.17 22.57 -2.20
N THR A 47 11.22 23.33 -1.65
CA THR A 47 10.90 23.26 -0.22
C THR A 47 10.13 21.98 0.10
N ALA A 48 10.16 21.56 1.37
CA ALA A 48 9.41 20.39 1.81
C ALA A 48 7.90 20.62 1.69
N GLU A 49 7.44 21.85 1.93
CA GLU A 49 6.05 22.27 1.79
C GLU A 49 5.54 22.15 0.35
N GLU A 50 6.34 22.61 -0.62
CA GLU A 50 6.02 22.45 -2.05
C GLU A 50 5.96 20.98 -2.45
N ALA A 51 6.88 20.16 -1.93
CA ALA A 51 6.89 18.72 -2.20
C ALA A 51 5.62 18.03 -1.67
N VAL A 52 5.21 18.36 -0.44
CA VAL A 52 3.97 17.81 0.16
C VAL A 52 2.74 18.24 -0.64
N ALA A 53 2.64 19.53 -1.00
CA ALA A 53 1.53 20.02 -1.82
C ALA A 53 1.45 19.32 -3.18
N ALA A 54 2.59 19.10 -3.83
CA ALA A 54 2.65 18.38 -5.10
C ALA A 54 2.22 16.90 -4.97
N ILE A 55 2.62 16.21 -3.89
CA ILE A 55 2.19 14.83 -3.62
C ILE A 55 0.66 14.77 -3.42
N ASP A 56 0.09 15.72 -2.68
CA ASP A 56 -1.36 15.78 -2.48
C ASP A 56 -2.13 16.07 -3.77
N ASP A 57 -1.58 16.94 -4.64
CA ASP A 57 -2.14 17.22 -5.97
C ASP A 57 -2.08 15.99 -6.88
N LEU A 58 -1.00 15.21 -6.84
CA LEU A 58 -0.86 13.96 -7.61
C LEU A 58 -1.87 12.91 -7.16
N ARG A 59 -2.03 12.71 -5.84
CA ARG A 59 -3.05 11.80 -5.29
C ARG A 59 -4.46 12.18 -5.70
N ARG A 60 -4.78 13.48 -5.70
CA ARG A 60 -6.08 13.98 -6.17
C ARG A 60 -6.31 13.69 -7.65
N GLN A 61 -5.26 13.73 -8.47
CA GLN A 61 -5.34 13.38 -9.89
C GLN A 61 -5.53 11.88 -10.12
N ASP A 62 -4.87 11.02 -9.34
CA ASP A 62 -5.02 9.56 -9.43
C ASP A 62 -6.42 9.09 -9.01
N VAL A 63 -7.09 9.86 -8.16
CA VAL A 63 -8.47 9.60 -7.71
C VAL A 63 -9.51 10.08 -8.73
N ASP A 64 -9.15 10.93 -9.71
CA ASP A 64 -10.08 11.35 -10.77
C ASP A 64 -10.11 10.29 -11.90
N PRO A 65 -11.18 9.47 -11.99
CA PRO A 65 -11.29 8.40 -12.98
C PRO A 65 -11.52 8.94 -14.40
N SER A 66 -11.68 10.25 -14.58
CA SER A 66 -11.96 10.88 -15.89
C SER A 66 -10.71 11.05 -16.76
N ARG A 67 -9.54 10.62 -16.26
CA ARG A 67 -8.25 10.73 -16.95
C ARG A 67 -7.77 9.37 -17.46
N HIS A 68 -8.58 8.72 -18.30
CA HIS A 68 -8.17 7.59 -19.12
C HIS A 68 -8.93 7.55 -20.45
#